data_AF-A0A7S1BNA3-F1
#
_entry.id   AF-A0A7S1BNA3-F1
#
_cell.length_a   1.000
_cell.length_b   1.000
_cell.length_c   1.000
_cell.angle_alpha   90.00
_cell.angle_beta   90.00
_cell.angle_gamma   90.00
#
_symmetry.space_group_name_H-M   'P 1'
#
loop_
_entity.id
_entity.type
_entity.pdbx_description
1 polymer ?
#
loop_
_entity_poly.entity_id
_entity_poly.type
_entity_poly.pdbx_seq_one_letter_code
_entity_poly.pdbx_strand_id
1 'polypeptide(L)'
;MWAKTGTEVNAEVVQNMDHFGTSNNQEYVKGEMQPKQYRDKTFTFLFLGHLVAMIWVWSKYIPEVLNTNSSGNNDVDSTVDDVSTSNSTSFEFSEDNINGIKLMVVAPAIVGFAVSLGGLALLISCAKTLIHISLLLSILVSVGIVLIALMSGQVLYCIISIILALFTCCYYCAVKDRIPFAAANLNTAASAVKANFMGLFLSTIFFDILSFVYVVTWSFSFYGIQKTWGCFDSDLQGSCVESGRYAVVFFMLLAVCWAGQVFMNLNQVTTAGAGASMGFELHCVIFRTTHYYYFLRVFLLSFSRFMVV
;
A
#
# COMPACT_ATOMS: atom_id res chain seq x y z
N MET A 1 -23.14 -36.43 -29.57
CA MET A 1 -22.93 -35.93 -30.94
C MET A 1 -22.38 -34.50 -30.86
N TRP A 2 -21.15 -34.34 -30.36
CA TRP A 2 -20.39 -33.08 -30.43
C TRP A 2 -18.95 -33.51 -30.74
N ALA A 3 -18.62 -33.38 -32.01
CA ALA A 3 -17.43 -33.91 -32.62
C ALA A 3 -16.27 -32.90 -32.52
N LYS A 4 -15.07 -33.47 -32.38
CA LYS A 4 -13.78 -32.96 -32.86
C LYS A 4 -13.90 -31.83 -33.89
N THR A 5 -13.19 -30.72 -33.64
CA THR A 5 -12.43 -29.96 -34.66
C THR A 5 -11.67 -28.84 -33.95
N GLY A 6 -10.35 -28.74 -34.18
CA GLY A 6 -9.55 -27.63 -33.64
C GLY A 6 -8.09 -27.93 -33.32
N THR A 7 -7.46 -28.88 -34.01
CA THR A 7 -6.01 -29.12 -33.93
C THR A 7 -5.41 -29.04 -35.33
N GLU A 8 -5.33 -27.83 -35.92
CA GLU A 8 -4.63 -27.65 -37.20
C GLU A 8 -4.38 -26.17 -37.61
N VAL A 9 -4.10 -25.24 -36.68
CA VAL A 9 -3.81 -23.82 -37.03
C VAL A 9 -2.45 -23.31 -36.54
N ASN A 10 -1.57 -24.18 -35.99
CA ASN A 10 -0.32 -23.71 -35.36
C ASN A 10 0.99 -24.17 -36.04
N ALA A 11 0.95 -24.69 -37.27
CA ALA A 11 2.17 -25.03 -38.00
C ALA A 11 2.68 -23.89 -38.91
N GLU A 12 1.80 -22.99 -39.37
CA GLU A 12 2.18 -21.96 -40.35
C GLU A 12 2.74 -20.67 -39.74
N VAL A 13 2.47 -20.41 -38.45
CA VAL A 13 3.06 -19.26 -37.73
C VAL A 13 4.51 -19.53 -37.31
N VAL A 14 4.94 -20.80 -37.31
CA VAL A 14 6.33 -21.17 -36.96
C VAL A 14 7.29 -20.92 -38.13
N GLN A 15 6.85 -20.92 -39.38
CA GLN A 15 7.74 -20.74 -40.54
C GLN A 15 8.03 -19.28 -40.91
N ASN A 16 7.33 -18.30 -40.34
CA ASN A 16 7.59 -16.87 -40.58
C ASN A 16 8.48 -16.19 -39.52
N MET A 17 9.00 -16.94 -38.54
CA MET A 17 10.05 -16.45 -37.63
C MET A 17 11.47 -16.80 -38.08
N ASP A 18 11.63 -17.58 -39.14
CA ASP A 18 12.95 -17.97 -39.68
C ASP A 18 13.56 -16.91 -40.62
N HIS A 19 12.86 -15.77 -40.82
CA HIS A 19 13.33 -14.66 -41.65
C HIS A 19 13.66 -13.38 -40.85
N PHE A 20 13.84 -13.48 -39.54
CA PHE A 20 14.64 -12.49 -38.80
C PHE A 20 16.10 -12.78 -39.09
N GLY A 21 16.63 -12.04 -40.07
CA GLY A 21 17.97 -12.18 -40.59
C GLY A 21 19.03 -12.37 -39.50
N THR A 22 19.97 -13.25 -39.82
CA THR A 22 21.32 -13.32 -39.30
C THR A 22 21.99 -11.95 -39.40
N SER A 23 21.60 -11.04 -38.51
CA SER A 23 22.30 -9.80 -38.21
C SER A 23 23.65 -10.21 -37.64
N ASN A 24 24.64 -10.29 -38.52
CA ASN A 24 26.07 -10.41 -38.24
C ASN A 24 26.42 -9.83 -36.87
N ASN A 25 26.96 -10.69 -35.98
CA ASN A 25 27.76 -10.36 -34.80
C ASN A 25 27.88 -8.85 -34.51
N GLN A 26 26.81 -8.24 -33.98
CA GLN A 26 26.96 -6.95 -33.32
C GLN A 26 27.74 -7.28 -32.05
N GLU A 27 29.03 -6.96 -32.07
CA GLU A 27 29.92 -7.11 -30.93
C GLU A 27 29.25 -6.46 -29.72
N TYR A 28 28.92 -7.27 -28.73
CA TYR A 28 28.25 -6.81 -27.53
C TYR A 28 29.15 -5.76 -26.86
N VAL A 29 28.81 -4.48 -27.03
CA VAL A 29 29.54 -3.38 -26.40
C VAL A 29 29.26 -3.47 -24.91
N LYS A 30 30.22 -4.06 -24.18
CA LYS A 30 30.18 -4.12 -22.73
C LYS A 30 30.02 -2.71 -22.16
N GLY A 31 28.97 -2.50 -21.36
CA GLY A 31 28.72 -1.20 -20.73
C GLY A 31 29.92 -0.71 -19.92
N GLU A 32 30.15 0.60 -19.91
CA GLU A 32 31.22 1.21 -19.13
C GLU A 32 31.01 0.97 -17.63
N MET A 33 32.09 0.67 -16.91
CA MET A 33 32.06 0.49 -15.47
C MET A 33 31.68 1.82 -14.80
N GLN A 34 30.46 1.89 -14.27
CA GLN A 34 30.00 3.08 -13.55
C GLN A 34 30.88 3.33 -12.32
N PRO A 35 31.35 4.56 -12.09
CA PRO A 35 32.18 4.86 -10.93
C PRO A 35 31.37 4.67 -9.65
N LYS A 36 32.01 4.13 -8.59
CA LYS A 36 31.40 3.97 -7.27
C LYS A 36 31.19 5.35 -6.63
N GLN A 37 30.12 6.04 -7.00
CA GLN A 37 29.75 7.34 -6.44
C GLN A 37 28.39 7.26 -5.76
N TYR A 38 28.36 7.59 -4.46
CA TYR A 38 27.12 7.80 -3.72
C TYR A 38 26.57 9.19 -4.06
N ARG A 39 25.58 9.26 -4.96
CA ARG A 39 24.98 10.52 -5.41
C ARG A 39 23.98 11.12 -4.41
N ASP A 40 23.44 10.31 -3.50
CA ASP A 40 22.28 10.70 -2.68
C ASP A 40 22.58 10.91 -1.20
N LYS A 41 23.78 11.39 -0.85
CA LYS A 41 24.23 11.57 0.55
C LYS A 41 23.28 12.46 1.36
N THR A 42 22.83 13.56 0.79
CA THR A 42 21.93 14.51 1.46
C THR A 42 20.59 13.87 1.82
N PHE A 43 20.01 13.10 0.89
CA PHE A 43 18.76 12.38 1.14
C PHE A 43 18.92 11.29 2.20
N THR A 44 20.07 10.63 2.25
CA THR A 44 20.39 9.67 3.33
C THR A 44 20.41 10.36 4.69
N PHE A 45 21.07 11.50 4.83
CA PHE A 45 21.09 12.24 6.10
C PHE A 45 19.72 12.76 6.51
N LEU A 46 18.95 13.29 5.55
CA LEU A 46 17.57 13.73 5.79
C LEU A 46 16.69 12.57 6.27
N PHE A 47 16.78 11.41 5.62
CA PHE A 47 16.00 10.23 6.02
C PHE A 47 16.43 9.69 7.39
N LEU A 48 17.73 9.72 7.70
CA LEU A 48 18.22 9.32 9.02
C LEU A 48 17.73 10.28 10.12
N GLY A 49 17.75 11.59 9.85
CA GLY A 49 17.18 12.59 10.75
C GLY A 49 15.68 12.37 10.98
N HIS A 50 14.94 12.04 9.92
CA HIS A 50 13.53 11.64 10.00
C HIS A 50 13.31 10.42 10.88
N LEU A 51 14.12 9.36 10.73
CA LEU A 51 14.02 8.17 11.59
C LEU A 51 14.30 8.50 13.05
N VAL A 52 15.30 9.33 13.35
CA VAL A 52 15.58 9.78 14.72
C VAL A 52 14.39 10.56 15.29
N ALA A 53 13.80 11.46 14.51
CA ALA A 53 12.60 12.20 14.91
C ALA A 53 11.42 11.26 15.19
N MET A 54 11.19 10.25 14.34
CA MET A 54 10.14 9.25 14.55
C MET A 54 10.40 8.42 15.80
N ILE A 55 11.64 7.96 16.05
CA ILE A 55 12.00 7.24 17.27
C ILE A 55 11.70 8.09 18.51
N TRP A 56 12.04 9.38 18.48
CA TRP A 56 11.71 10.30 19.57
C TRP A 56 10.20 10.43 19.80
N VAL A 57 9.42 10.57 18.72
CA VAL A 57 7.94 10.58 18.78
C VAL A 57 7.42 9.27 19.38
N TRP A 58 7.95 8.13 18.93
CA TRP A 58 7.56 6.81 19.42
C TRP A 58 7.80 6.66 20.93
N SER A 59 9.01 7.02 21.39
CA SER A 59 9.36 6.96 22.82
C SER A 59 8.49 7.86 23.68
N LYS A 60 8.00 8.99 23.14
CA LYS A 60 7.20 9.95 23.89
C LYS A 60 5.71 9.58 23.95
N TYR A 61 5.10 9.20 22.82
CA TYR A 61 3.64 9.09 22.71
C TYR A 61 3.10 7.65 22.81
N ILE A 62 3.91 6.63 22.52
CA ILE A 62 3.44 5.23 22.64
C ILE A 62 3.15 4.83 24.11
N PRO A 63 4.00 5.16 25.10
CA PRO A 63 3.71 4.82 26.50
C PRO A 63 2.40 5.44 27.01
N GLU A 64 2.07 6.65 26.55
CA GLU A 64 0.82 7.35 26.92
C GLU A 64 -0.41 6.58 26.43
N VAL A 65 -0.34 5.97 25.25
CA VAL A 65 -1.42 5.11 24.73
C VAL A 65 -1.55 3.83 25.57
N LEU A 66 -0.42 3.21 25.92
CA LEU A 66 -0.39 1.94 26.67
C LEU A 66 -0.83 2.09 28.13
N ASN A 67 -0.51 3.23 28.77
CA ASN A 67 -0.78 3.48 30.19
C ASN A 67 -2.22 3.94 30.48
N THR A 68 -3.05 4.13 29.45
CA THR A 68 -4.46 4.56 29.61
C THR A 68 -5.32 3.50 30.31
N ASN A 69 -4.81 2.28 30.49
CA ASN A 69 -5.56 1.12 30.96
C ASN A 69 -5.53 0.89 32.49
N SER A 70 -5.01 1.82 33.30
CA SER A 70 -4.80 1.58 34.73
C SER A 70 -5.68 2.41 35.68
N SER A 71 -6.64 3.18 35.19
CA SER A 71 -7.53 4.01 36.04
C SER A 71 -9.02 3.68 35.94
N GLY A 72 -9.37 2.45 35.56
CA GLY A 72 -10.75 1.95 35.65
C GLY A 72 -10.89 0.90 36.74
N ASN A 73 -10.92 1.32 38.01
CA ASN A 73 -11.52 0.49 39.06
C ASN A 73 -12.06 1.35 40.21
N ASN A 74 -13.34 1.12 40.48
CA ASN A 74 -14.08 1.35 41.72
C ASN A 74 -14.47 2.80 42.04
N ASP A 75 -15.64 3.23 41.57
CA ASP A 75 -16.74 3.67 42.45
C ASP A 75 -17.98 4.04 41.63
N VAL A 76 -19.16 4.01 42.26
CA VAL A 76 -20.54 4.17 41.73
C VAL A 76 -21.18 2.83 41.37
N ASP A 77 -21.58 2.04 42.35
CA ASP A 77 -22.83 2.14 43.14
C ASP A 77 -24.10 1.83 42.33
N SER A 78 -24.86 0.89 42.87
CA SER A 78 -25.94 0.16 42.24
C SER A 78 -27.27 0.89 42.42
N THR A 79 -28.02 1.16 41.34
CA THR A 79 -29.50 1.09 41.37
C THR A 79 -30.11 0.99 39.96
N VAL A 80 -30.64 -0.21 39.66
CA VAL A 80 -32.01 -0.55 39.23
C VAL A 80 -32.65 0.12 37.97
N ASP A 81 -33.16 -0.79 37.11
CA ASP A 81 -34.23 -0.72 36.09
C ASP A 81 -34.11 0.26 34.91
N ASP A 82 -34.08 -0.25 33.67
CA ASP A 82 -35.32 -0.62 32.98
C ASP A 82 -35.07 -1.37 31.65
N VAL A 83 -36.05 -2.20 31.29
CA VAL A 83 -36.15 -2.96 30.03
C VAL A 83 -36.43 -2.02 28.86
N SER A 84 -35.69 -2.15 27.75
CA SER A 84 -36.22 -1.87 26.41
C SER A 84 -35.41 -2.55 25.30
N THR A 85 -36.07 -3.55 24.73
CA THR A 85 -35.87 -4.14 23.40
C THR A 85 -35.64 -3.10 22.31
N SER A 86 -34.55 -3.22 21.54
CA SER A 86 -34.53 -2.78 20.14
C SER A 86 -33.51 -3.59 19.34
N ASN A 87 -34.00 -4.44 18.45
CA ASN A 87 -33.19 -5.03 17.38
C ASN A 87 -32.77 -3.92 16.42
N SER A 88 -31.51 -3.53 16.49
CA SER A 88 -30.79 -2.85 15.43
C SER A 88 -29.37 -3.37 15.46
N THR A 89 -28.96 -3.99 14.36
CA THR A 89 -27.56 -4.38 14.10
C THR A 89 -26.72 -3.13 13.80
N SER A 90 -26.75 -2.14 14.69
CA SER A 90 -25.70 -1.14 14.78
C SER A 90 -24.51 -1.86 15.39
N PHE A 91 -23.41 -1.88 14.65
CA PHE A 91 -22.13 -2.38 15.12
C PHE A 91 -21.61 -1.39 16.18
N GLU A 92 -22.19 -1.43 17.38
CA GLU A 92 -21.78 -0.61 18.52
C GLU A 92 -20.45 -1.12 19.04
N PHE A 93 -19.47 -0.23 18.97
CA PHE A 93 -18.08 -0.45 19.36
C PHE A 93 -17.85 0.09 20.79
N SER A 94 -18.63 -0.41 21.75
CA SER A 94 -18.44 -0.26 23.20
C SER A 94 -18.75 -1.65 23.78
N GLU A 95 -17.90 -2.35 24.51
CA GLU A 95 -16.92 -1.93 25.51
C GLU A 95 -15.56 -2.61 25.30
N ASP A 96 -14.54 -2.10 26.00
CA ASP A 96 -13.12 -2.36 25.90
C ASP A 96 -12.42 -1.50 24.82
N ASN A 97 -12.04 -0.27 25.18
CA ASN A 97 -11.17 0.61 24.38
C ASN A 97 -9.90 -0.10 23.84
N ILE A 98 -9.46 -1.14 24.54
CA ILE A 98 -8.35 -2.02 24.16
C ILE A 98 -8.70 -2.89 22.95
N ASN A 99 -9.93 -3.38 22.84
CA ASN A 99 -10.41 -4.18 21.71
C ASN A 99 -10.63 -3.29 20.48
N GLY A 100 -11.05 -2.03 20.66
CA GLY A 100 -11.15 -1.03 19.59
C GLY A 100 -9.80 -0.73 18.92
N ILE A 101 -8.78 -0.44 19.71
CA ILE A 101 -7.42 -0.17 19.20
C ILE A 101 -6.82 -1.43 18.56
N LYS A 102 -7.01 -2.60 19.18
CA LYS A 102 -6.57 -3.88 18.60
C LYS A 102 -7.25 -4.14 17.26
N LEU A 103 -8.56 -3.93 17.13
CA LEU A 103 -9.24 -4.16 15.86
C LEU A 103 -8.79 -3.15 14.79
N MET A 104 -8.66 -1.88 15.14
CA MET A 104 -8.24 -0.82 14.20
C MET A 104 -6.83 -1.00 13.66
N VAL A 105 -5.89 -1.52 14.46
CA VAL A 105 -4.49 -1.64 14.05
C VAL A 105 -4.16 -3.05 13.57
N VAL A 106 -4.56 -4.08 14.30
CA VAL A 106 -4.14 -5.47 14.05
C VAL A 106 -4.93 -6.11 12.92
N ALA A 107 -6.23 -5.83 12.79
CA ALA A 107 -7.04 -6.42 11.73
C ALA A 107 -6.60 -5.98 10.32
N PRO A 108 -6.43 -4.68 9.99
CA PRO A 108 -5.95 -4.29 8.66
C PRO A 108 -4.49 -4.70 8.42
N ALA A 109 -3.70 -4.82 9.48
CA ALA A 109 -2.36 -5.39 9.44
C ALA A 109 -2.35 -6.84 8.92
N ILE A 110 -3.16 -7.71 9.52
CA ILE A 110 -3.27 -9.12 9.12
C ILE A 110 -3.86 -9.25 7.71
N VAL A 111 -4.93 -8.50 7.44
CA VAL A 111 -5.56 -8.50 6.10
C VAL A 111 -4.57 -8.00 5.05
N GLY A 112 -3.83 -6.92 5.33
CA GLY A 112 -2.81 -6.38 4.44
C GLY A 112 -1.70 -7.38 4.15
N PHE A 113 -1.20 -8.07 5.18
CA PHE A 113 -0.19 -9.11 5.02
C PHE A 113 -0.70 -10.30 4.20
N ALA A 114 -1.92 -10.78 4.47
CA ALA A 114 -2.54 -11.85 3.70
C ALA A 114 -2.77 -11.46 2.23
N VAL A 115 -3.23 -10.23 1.97
CA VAL A 115 -3.39 -9.68 0.62
C VAL A 115 -2.04 -9.53 -0.07
N SER A 116 -0.98 -9.13 0.64
CA SER A 116 0.40 -9.04 0.12
C SER A 116 0.91 -10.42 -0.33
N LEU A 117 0.80 -11.44 0.54
CA LEU A 117 1.17 -12.82 0.21
C LEU A 117 0.32 -13.39 -0.94
N GLY A 118 -0.99 -13.13 -0.94
CA GLY A 118 -1.89 -13.52 -2.02
C GLY A 118 -1.53 -12.85 -3.34
N GLY A 119 -1.18 -11.55 -3.31
CA GLY A 119 -0.69 -10.82 -4.48
C GLY A 119 0.59 -11.42 -5.05
N LEU A 120 1.53 -11.81 -4.18
CA LEU A 120 2.76 -12.49 -4.58
C LEU A 120 2.49 -13.88 -5.18
N ALA A 121 1.60 -14.67 -4.57
CA ALA A 121 1.18 -15.96 -5.12
C ALA A 121 0.53 -15.79 -6.51
N LEU A 122 -0.34 -14.79 -6.67
CA LEU A 122 -0.98 -14.48 -7.95
C LEU A 122 0.02 -14.01 -9.02
N LEU A 123 1.04 -13.23 -8.66
CA LEU A 123 2.15 -12.86 -9.55
C LEU A 123 2.87 -14.09 -10.11
N ILE A 124 3.11 -15.09 -9.27
CA ILE A 124 3.83 -16.32 -9.63
C ILE A 124 2.94 -17.24 -10.47
N SER A 125 1.64 -17.33 -10.15
CA SER A 125 0.69 -18.21 -10.83
C SER A 125 0.32 -17.71 -12.23
N CYS A 126 -0.01 -16.43 -12.40
CA CYS A 126 -0.48 -15.88 -13.68
C CYS A 126 -0.16 -14.39 -13.85
N ALA A 127 1.05 -14.08 -14.32
CA ALA A 127 1.47 -12.72 -14.68
C ALA A 127 0.51 -12.02 -15.66
N LYS A 128 0.00 -12.74 -16.67
CA LYS A 128 -0.92 -12.20 -17.69
C LYS A 128 -2.26 -11.77 -17.09
N THR A 129 -2.82 -12.58 -16.19
CA THR A 129 -4.11 -12.28 -15.55
C THR A 129 -3.98 -11.17 -14.51
N LEU A 130 -2.81 -11.03 -13.89
CA LEU A 130 -2.59 -10.04 -12.84
C LEU A 130 -2.75 -8.60 -13.34
N ILE A 131 -2.27 -8.28 -14.54
CA ILE A 131 -2.37 -6.90 -15.05
C ILE A 131 -3.85 -6.50 -15.17
N HIS A 132 -4.68 -7.39 -15.73
CA HIS A 132 -6.13 -7.16 -15.84
C HIS A 132 -6.82 -7.08 -14.47
N ILE A 133 -6.49 -7.99 -13.53
CA ILE A 133 -7.06 -7.97 -12.18
C ILE A 133 -6.67 -6.69 -11.43
N SER A 134 -5.41 -6.25 -11.51
CA SER A 134 -4.94 -5.07 -10.79
C SER A 134 -5.64 -3.79 -11.26
N LEU A 135 -5.86 -3.66 -12.57
CA LEU A 135 -6.59 -2.54 -13.17
C LEU A 135 -8.08 -2.60 -12.82
N LEU A 136 -8.69 -3.78 -12.88
CA LEU A 136 -10.09 -3.97 -12.47
C LEU A 136 -10.30 -3.66 -10.99
N LEU A 137 -9.43 -4.17 -10.12
CA LEU A 137 -9.50 -3.92 -8.68
C LEU A 137 -9.27 -2.45 -8.36
N SER A 138 -8.40 -1.79 -9.12
CA SER A 138 -8.30 -0.33 -9.07
C SER A 138 -9.64 0.31 -9.42
N ILE A 139 -10.29 0.01 -10.54
CA ILE A 139 -11.60 0.63 -10.84
C ILE A 139 -12.64 0.35 -9.72
N LEU A 140 -12.73 -0.90 -9.26
CA LEU A 140 -13.66 -1.33 -8.20
C LEU A 140 -13.44 -0.58 -6.88
N VAL A 141 -12.20 -0.45 -6.42
CA VAL A 141 -11.93 0.28 -5.18
C VAL A 141 -12.23 1.78 -5.33
N SER A 142 -12.10 2.37 -6.53
CA SER A 142 -12.54 3.76 -6.75
C SER A 142 -14.04 3.90 -6.58
N VAL A 143 -14.80 2.97 -7.16
CA VAL A 143 -16.25 2.94 -7.03
C VAL A 143 -16.65 2.72 -5.58
N GLY A 144 -15.98 1.82 -4.87
CA GLY A 144 -16.19 1.59 -3.44
C GLY A 144 -15.97 2.85 -2.60
N ILE A 145 -14.93 3.64 -2.90
CA ILE A 145 -14.68 4.92 -2.24
C ILE A 145 -15.84 5.91 -2.47
N VAL A 146 -16.35 6.01 -3.70
CA VAL A 146 -17.50 6.87 -4.03
C VAL A 146 -18.75 6.44 -3.25
N LEU A 147 -19.00 5.13 -3.14
CA LEU A 147 -20.13 4.61 -2.36
C LEU A 147 -20.01 4.94 -0.87
N ILE A 148 -18.82 4.75 -0.28
CA ILE A 148 -18.54 5.13 1.11
C ILE A 148 -18.72 6.64 1.30
N ALA A 149 -18.26 7.45 0.34
CA ALA A 149 -18.44 8.90 0.37
C ALA A 149 -19.92 9.30 0.38
N LEU A 150 -20.74 8.65 -0.47
CA LEU A 150 -22.18 8.88 -0.52
C LEU A 150 -22.87 8.48 0.79
N MET A 151 -22.49 7.35 1.38
CA MET A 151 -23.01 6.90 2.67
C MET A 151 -22.64 7.85 3.82
N SER A 152 -21.47 8.49 3.76
CA SER A 152 -21.00 9.44 4.77
C SER A 152 -21.67 10.82 4.72
N GLY A 153 -22.46 11.12 3.68
CA GLY A 153 -23.12 12.42 3.51
C GLY A 153 -22.18 13.59 3.15
N GLN A 154 -20.86 13.36 3.03
CA GLN A 154 -19.89 14.40 2.72
C GLN A 154 -19.80 14.69 1.22
N VAL A 155 -20.54 15.69 0.76
CA VAL A 155 -20.66 16.05 -0.68
C VAL A 155 -19.31 16.36 -1.32
N LEU A 156 -18.43 17.09 -0.63
CA LEU A 156 -17.11 17.47 -1.17
C LEU A 156 -16.24 16.24 -1.45
N TYR A 157 -16.21 15.28 -0.51
CA TYR A 157 -15.46 14.03 -0.68
C TYR A 157 -16.04 13.19 -1.83
N CYS A 158 -17.36 13.16 -1.96
CA CYS A 158 -18.04 12.50 -3.08
C CYS A 158 -17.60 13.09 -4.43
N ILE A 159 -17.63 14.42 -4.59
CA ILE A 159 -17.22 15.08 -5.85
C ILE A 159 -15.77 14.75 -6.20
N ILE A 160 -14.84 14.88 -5.24
CA ILE A 160 -13.42 14.58 -5.47
C ILE A 160 -13.23 13.11 -5.85
N SER A 161 -13.90 12.19 -5.14
CA SER A 161 -13.78 10.75 -5.42
C SER A 161 -14.33 10.35 -6.80
N ILE A 162 -15.43 10.97 -7.25
CA ILE A 162 -15.98 10.77 -8.60
C ILE A 162 -14.99 11.23 -9.66
N ILE A 163 -14.39 12.42 -9.50
CA ILE A 163 -13.38 12.95 -10.43
C ILE A 163 -12.18 12.00 -10.51
N LEU A 164 -11.67 11.52 -9.37
CA LEU A 164 -10.57 10.56 -9.34
C LEU A 164 -10.93 9.20 -9.96
N ALA A 165 -12.16 8.73 -9.77
CA ALA A 165 -12.67 7.52 -10.41
C ALA A 165 -12.74 7.67 -11.95
N LEU A 166 -13.20 8.82 -12.43
CA LEU A 166 -13.22 9.15 -13.86
C LEU A 166 -11.81 9.18 -14.45
N PHE A 167 -10.86 9.85 -13.79
CA PHE A 167 -9.47 9.84 -14.24
C PHE A 167 -8.88 8.43 -14.29
N THR A 168 -9.20 7.59 -13.31
CA THR A 168 -8.78 6.18 -13.28
C THR A 168 -9.36 5.39 -14.45
N CYS A 169 -10.63 5.63 -14.79
CA CYS A 169 -11.30 5.02 -15.93
C CYS A 169 -10.69 5.48 -17.28
N CYS A 170 -10.50 6.78 -17.47
CA CYS A 170 -9.87 7.34 -18.68
C CYS A 170 -8.45 6.81 -18.86
N TYR A 171 -7.68 6.72 -17.78
CA TYR A 171 -6.34 6.13 -17.79
C TYR A 171 -6.37 4.66 -18.21
N TYR A 172 -7.30 3.86 -17.70
CA TYR A 172 -7.48 2.47 -18.10
C TYR A 172 -7.74 2.34 -19.61
N CYS A 173 -8.63 3.18 -20.15
CA CYS A 173 -8.93 3.20 -21.58
C CYS A 173 -7.70 3.54 -22.44
N ALA A 174 -6.85 4.47 -21.99
CA ALA A 174 -5.66 4.90 -22.72
C ALA A 174 -4.51 3.87 -22.71
N VAL A 175 -4.40 3.08 -21.64
CA VAL A 175 -3.28 2.14 -21.44
C VAL A 175 -3.58 0.73 -21.98
N LYS A 176 -4.85 0.39 -22.23
CA LYS A 176 -5.28 -0.96 -22.63
C LYS A 176 -4.47 -1.55 -23.79
N ASP A 177 -4.12 -0.72 -24.78
CA ASP A 177 -3.44 -1.18 -26.00
C ASP A 177 -1.96 -1.52 -25.76
N ARG A 178 -1.37 -1.04 -24.65
CA ARG A 178 0.03 -1.28 -24.27
C ARG A 178 0.21 -2.45 -23.29
N ILE A 179 -0.88 -3.00 -22.76
CA ILE A 179 -0.88 -4.15 -21.84
C ILE A 179 -0.23 -5.43 -22.42
N PRO A 180 -0.46 -5.84 -23.68
CA PRO A 180 0.08 -7.12 -24.16
C PRO A 180 1.61 -7.13 -24.21
N PHE A 181 2.24 -5.99 -24.50
CA PHE A 181 3.68 -5.84 -24.45
C PHE A 181 4.24 -5.98 -23.02
N ALA A 182 3.59 -5.32 -22.05
CA ALA A 182 3.96 -5.44 -20.63
C ALA A 182 3.78 -6.88 -20.10
N ALA A 183 2.74 -7.58 -20.56
CA ALA A 183 2.47 -8.96 -20.17
C ALA A 183 3.55 -9.93 -20.65
N ALA A 184 4.07 -9.76 -21.88
CA ALA A 184 5.16 -10.57 -22.39
C ALA A 184 6.44 -10.38 -21.56
N ASN A 185 6.80 -9.13 -21.25
CA ASN A 185 7.96 -8.83 -20.41
C ASN A 185 7.80 -9.37 -18.98
N LEU A 186 6.61 -9.20 -18.39
CA LEU A 186 6.31 -9.70 -17.05
C LEU A 186 6.38 -11.23 -16.97
N ASN A 187 6.03 -11.95 -18.05
CA ASN A 187 6.17 -13.40 -18.10
C ASN A 187 7.64 -13.85 -18.07
N THR A 188 8.50 -13.14 -18.80
CA THR A 188 9.96 -13.36 -18.75
C THR A 188 10.50 -13.10 -17.34
N ALA A 189 10.11 -11.97 -16.73
CA ALA A 189 10.51 -11.64 -15.37
C ALA A 189 10.01 -12.68 -14.35
N ALA A 190 8.76 -13.12 -14.45
CA ALA A 190 8.19 -14.15 -13.57
C ALA A 190 8.93 -15.49 -13.72
N SER A 191 9.36 -15.86 -14.93
CA SER A 191 10.19 -17.06 -15.13
C SER A 191 11.55 -16.95 -14.46
N ALA A 192 12.18 -15.76 -14.50
CA ALA A 192 13.45 -15.51 -13.81
C ALA A 192 13.28 -15.57 -12.28
N VAL A 193 12.19 -15.00 -11.75
CA VAL A 193 11.86 -15.06 -10.32
C VAL A 193 11.67 -16.51 -9.86
N LYS A 194 10.99 -17.36 -10.65
CA LYS A 194 10.79 -18.78 -10.33
C LYS A 194 12.10 -19.55 -10.23
N ALA A 195 13.10 -19.24 -11.05
CA ALA A 195 14.40 -19.89 -11.02
C ALA A 195 15.20 -19.56 -9.74
N ASN A 196 14.97 -18.39 -9.13
CA ASN A 196 15.72 -17.91 -7.97
C ASN A 196 14.79 -17.43 -6.85
N PHE A 197 13.75 -18.22 -6.60
CA PHE A 197 12.65 -17.84 -5.72
C PHE A 197 13.12 -17.44 -4.32
N MET A 198 14.09 -18.17 -3.74
CA MET A 198 14.43 -18.01 -2.33
C MET A 198 15.02 -16.62 -1.99
N GLY A 199 15.94 -16.10 -2.81
CA GLY A 199 16.60 -14.82 -2.54
C GLY A 199 15.65 -13.62 -2.67
N LEU A 200 14.83 -13.62 -3.74
CA LEU A 200 13.86 -12.55 -3.99
C LEU A 200 12.70 -12.58 -2.99
N PHE A 201 12.23 -13.78 -2.64
CA PHE A 201 11.19 -13.97 -1.64
C PHE A 201 11.64 -13.46 -0.25
N LEU A 202 12.85 -13.82 0.17
CA LEU A 202 13.40 -13.41 1.45
C LEU A 202 13.58 -11.88 1.54
N SER A 203 14.12 -11.26 0.49
CA SER A 203 14.25 -9.80 0.42
C SER A 203 12.90 -9.10 0.51
N THR A 204 11.89 -9.62 -0.21
CA THR A 204 10.55 -9.01 -0.24
C THR A 204 9.89 -9.10 1.13
N ILE A 205 9.92 -10.27 1.78
CA ILE A 205 9.39 -10.45 3.15
C ILE A 205 10.08 -9.52 4.13
N PHE A 206 11.40 -9.37 4.04
CA PHE A 206 12.14 -8.48 4.93
C PHE A 206 11.65 -7.03 4.84
N PHE A 207 11.53 -6.47 3.63
CA PHE A 207 11.01 -5.11 3.45
C PHE A 207 9.53 -4.99 3.80
N ASP A 208 8.73 -6.03 3.60
CA ASP A 208 7.31 -6.04 3.98
C ASP A 208 7.15 -5.98 5.49
N ILE A 209 7.90 -6.79 6.25
CA ILE A 209 7.92 -6.75 7.73
C ILE A 209 8.39 -5.37 8.22
N LEU A 210 9.44 -4.81 7.61
CA LEU A 210 9.96 -3.50 8.02
C LEU A 210 8.93 -2.39 7.77
N SER A 211 8.30 -2.40 6.60
CA SER A 211 7.21 -1.47 6.26
C SER A 211 6.03 -1.63 7.23
N PHE A 212 5.66 -2.86 7.54
CA PHE A 212 4.60 -3.19 8.50
C PHE A 212 4.88 -2.61 9.89
N VAL A 213 6.06 -2.89 10.46
CA VAL A 213 6.46 -2.39 11.78
C VAL A 213 6.44 -0.86 11.80
N TYR A 214 6.92 -0.22 10.73
CA TYR A 214 6.90 1.23 10.60
C TYR A 214 5.48 1.80 10.58
N VAL A 215 4.55 1.21 9.80
CA VAL A 215 3.16 1.69 9.73
C VAL A 215 2.43 1.48 11.07
N VAL A 216 2.65 0.37 11.75
CA VAL A 216 2.06 0.11 13.07
C VAL A 216 2.56 1.13 14.09
N THR A 217 3.87 1.32 14.21
CA THR A 217 4.47 2.29 15.13
C THR A 217 4.07 3.73 14.81
N TRP A 218 3.99 4.10 13.53
CA TRP A 218 3.44 5.36 13.08
C TRP A 218 1.97 5.54 13.50
N SER A 219 1.13 4.51 13.37
CA SER A 219 -0.30 4.55 13.73
C SER A 219 -0.51 4.76 15.23
N PHE A 220 0.21 4.00 16.07
CA PHE A 220 0.18 4.19 17.52
C PHE A 220 0.63 5.58 17.95
N SER A 221 1.66 6.09 17.29
CA SER A 221 2.20 7.43 17.60
C SER A 221 1.26 8.54 17.18
N PHE A 222 0.63 8.40 16.01
CA PHE A 222 -0.39 9.32 15.54
C PHE A 222 -1.59 9.35 16.49
N TYR A 223 -2.07 8.19 16.94
CA TYR A 223 -3.13 8.10 17.94
C TYR A 223 -2.71 8.71 19.29
N GLY A 224 -1.50 8.44 19.77
CA GLY A 224 -0.98 9.05 21.00
C GLY A 224 -0.88 10.58 20.92
N ILE A 225 -0.42 11.12 19.79
CA ILE A 225 -0.41 12.57 19.56
C ILE A 225 -1.82 13.13 19.62
N GLN A 226 -2.81 12.48 19.00
CA GLN A 226 -4.20 12.95 19.05
C GLN A 226 -4.75 13.00 20.46
N LYS A 227 -4.45 11.97 21.28
CA LYS A 227 -4.87 11.93 22.69
C LYS A 227 -4.20 13.03 23.51
N THR A 228 -2.89 13.21 23.37
CA THR A 228 -2.13 14.18 24.16
C THR A 228 -2.42 15.63 23.76
N TRP A 229 -2.66 15.89 22.48
CA TRP A 229 -2.95 17.24 21.94
C TRP A 229 -4.47 17.48 21.81
N GLY A 230 -5.24 16.74 22.61
CA GLY A 230 -6.68 16.49 22.46
C GLY A 230 -7.53 17.72 22.16
N CYS A 231 -8.20 17.68 20.99
CA CYS A 231 -9.34 18.52 20.60
C CYS A 231 -10.17 17.82 19.50
N PHE A 232 -10.39 16.50 19.61
CA PHE A 232 -11.36 15.79 18.77
C PHE A 232 -12.66 15.52 19.51
N ASP A 233 -12.65 15.62 20.85
CA ASP A 233 -13.87 15.60 21.64
C ASP A 233 -14.40 17.02 21.79
N SER A 234 -15.64 17.21 21.36
CA SER A 234 -16.34 18.50 21.37
C SER A 234 -16.79 18.92 22.79
N ASP A 235 -16.68 17.99 23.75
CA ASP A 235 -17.32 18.12 25.07
C ASP A 235 -16.37 18.58 26.18
N LEU A 236 -15.05 18.55 25.98
CA LEU A 236 -14.12 19.13 26.94
C LEU A 236 -13.86 20.61 26.62
N GLN A 237 -14.54 21.46 27.38
CA GLN A 237 -14.46 22.93 27.39
C GLN A 237 -13.10 23.48 27.88
N GLY A 238 -11.99 22.83 27.49
CA GLY A 238 -10.63 23.26 27.73
C GLY A 238 -10.09 24.12 26.59
N SER A 239 -9.27 25.11 26.89
CA SER A 239 -8.63 26.00 25.91
C SER A 239 -7.67 25.23 25.00
N CYS A 240 -8.20 24.72 23.89
CA CYS A 240 -7.47 24.12 22.79
C CYS A 240 -6.47 25.12 22.18
N VAL A 241 -5.18 24.79 22.21
CA VAL A 241 -4.16 25.59 21.51
C VAL A 241 -4.23 25.24 20.03
N GLU A 242 -4.97 26.04 19.25
CA GLU A 242 -5.16 25.83 17.80
C GLU A 242 -3.87 25.94 16.98
N SER A 243 -2.86 26.64 17.50
CA SER A 243 -1.63 26.94 16.78
C SER A 243 -0.71 25.73 16.66
N GLY A 244 -0.80 25.03 15.52
CA GLY A 244 0.18 23.99 15.12
C GLY A 244 -0.41 22.60 14.85
N ARG A 245 -1.70 22.36 15.14
CA ARG A 245 -2.33 21.03 14.97
C ARG A 245 -2.23 20.51 13.53
N TYR A 246 -2.60 21.34 12.56
CA TYR A 246 -2.56 20.98 11.15
C TYR A 246 -1.14 20.71 10.66
N ALA A 247 -0.14 21.42 11.21
CA ALA A 247 1.26 21.19 10.88
C ALA A 247 1.72 19.82 11.36
N VAL A 248 1.39 19.41 12.59
CA VAL A 248 1.77 18.09 13.11
C VAL A 248 1.13 16.97 12.30
N VAL A 249 -0.17 17.08 12.00
CA VAL A 249 -0.87 16.10 11.14
C VAL A 249 -0.21 16.04 9.75
N PHE A 250 0.06 17.20 9.14
CA PHE A 250 0.73 17.28 7.85
C PHE A 250 2.12 16.61 7.87
N PHE A 251 2.95 16.89 8.87
CA PHE A 251 4.27 16.28 9.00
C PHE A 251 4.21 14.78 9.29
N MET A 252 3.24 14.31 10.09
CA MET A 252 3.02 12.89 10.30
C MET A 252 2.60 12.18 8.99
N LEU A 253 1.76 12.82 8.17
CA LEU A 253 1.38 12.27 6.87
C LEU A 253 2.55 12.29 5.88
N LEU A 254 3.32 13.38 5.87
CA LEU A 254 4.55 13.47 5.08
C LEU A 254 5.54 12.37 5.49
N ALA A 255 5.68 12.10 6.78
CA ALA A 255 6.52 11.05 7.36
C ALA A 255 6.14 9.65 6.85
N VAL A 256 4.85 9.29 6.85
CA VAL A 256 4.43 7.98 6.34
C VAL A 256 4.58 7.88 4.82
N CYS A 257 4.23 8.95 4.09
CA CYS A 257 4.40 9.01 2.64
C CYS A 257 5.85 8.86 2.21
N TRP A 258 6.75 9.60 2.85
CA TRP A 258 8.15 9.62 2.47
C TRP A 258 8.85 8.31 2.82
N ALA A 259 8.63 7.75 4.00
CA ALA A 259 9.17 6.43 4.35
C ALA A 259 8.66 5.32 3.43
N GLY A 260 7.37 5.37 3.05
CA GLY A 260 6.81 4.44 2.07
C GLY A 260 7.51 4.50 0.71
N GLN A 261 7.83 5.69 0.21
CA GLN A 261 8.60 5.86 -1.03
C GLN A 261 10.02 5.32 -0.90
N VAL A 262 10.69 5.56 0.24
CA VAL A 262 12.05 5.07 0.49
C VAL A 262 12.07 3.54 0.54
N PHE A 263 11.18 2.90 1.29
CA PHE A 263 11.11 1.43 1.34
C PHE A 263 10.81 0.81 -0.02
N MET A 264 9.94 1.43 -0.83
CA MET A 264 9.68 0.98 -2.19
C MET A 264 10.94 1.04 -3.06
N ASN A 265 11.66 2.16 -3.03
CA ASN A 265 12.88 2.32 -3.81
C ASN A 265 13.98 1.36 -3.34
N LEU A 266 14.11 1.14 -2.03
CA LEU A 266 15.04 0.16 -1.47
C LEU A 266 14.71 -1.26 -1.93
N ASN A 267 13.43 -1.64 -1.92
CA ASN A 267 13.01 -2.95 -2.41
C ASN A 267 13.30 -3.09 -3.92
N GLN A 268 13.02 -2.05 -4.72
CA GLN A 268 13.32 -2.05 -6.16
C GLN A 268 14.83 -2.18 -6.45
N VAL A 269 15.67 -1.45 -5.73
CA VAL A 269 17.13 -1.53 -5.94
C VAL A 269 17.69 -2.86 -5.45
N THR A 270 17.16 -3.40 -4.35
CA THR A 270 17.60 -4.71 -3.84
C THR A 270 17.20 -5.84 -4.79
N THR A 271 15.96 -5.81 -5.30
CA THR A 271 15.48 -6.79 -6.28
C THR A 271 16.15 -6.62 -7.64
N ALA A 272 16.41 -5.39 -8.09
CA ALA A 272 17.17 -5.11 -9.31
C ALA A 272 18.64 -5.53 -9.18
N GLY A 273 19.27 -5.37 -8.01
CA GLY A 273 20.62 -5.85 -7.74
C GLY A 273 20.71 -7.39 -7.74
N ALA A 274 19.69 -8.06 -7.18
CA ALA A 274 19.56 -9.51 -7.26
C ALA A 274 19.28 -9.99 -8.70
N GLY A 275 18.61 -9.18 -9.53
CA GLY A 275 18.40 -9.46 -10.95
C GLY A 275 19.61 -9.16 -11.84
N ALA A 276 20.36 -8.09 -11.56
CA ALA A 276 21.53 -7.67 -12.34
C ALA A 276 22.74 -8.60 -12.15
N SER A 277 22.86 -9.26 -11.00
CA SER A 277 23.83 -10.36 -10.82
C SER A 277 23.47 -11.60 -11.66
N MET A 278 22.26 -11.65 -12.20
CA MET A 278 21.74 -12.73 -13.06
C MET A 278 21.59 -12.26 -14.51
N GLY A 279 22.67 -11.71 -15.10
CA GLY A 279 22.91 -11.72 -16.55
C GLY A 279 21.76 -11.33 -17.50
N PHE A 280 20.81 -10.47 -17.11
CA PHE A 280 19.74 -9.99 -17.98
C PHE A 280 19.47 -8.49 -17.85
N GLU A 281 19.67 -7.80 -18.97
CA GLU A 281 19.04 -6.50 -19.28
C GLU A 281 17.55 -6.72 -19.53
N LEU A 282 16.71 -6.45 -18.55
CA LEU A 282 15.43 -5.76 -18.73
C LEU A 282 14.80 -5.65 -17.35
N HIS A 283 14.71 -4.44 -16.78
CA HIS A 283 13.61 -4.03 -15.91
C HIS A 283 13.86 -2.65 -15.33
N CYS A 284 13.09 -1.65 -15.79
CA CYS A 284 12.97 -0.40 -15.04
C CYS A 284 11.60 0.31 -15.15
N VAL A 285 10.64 -0.18 -15.95
CA VAL A 285 9.48 0.67 -16.32
C VAL A 285 8.13 0.23 -15.73
N ILE A 286 7.92 -1.04 -15.35
CA ILE A 286 6.54 -1.55 -15.11
C ILE A 286 6.08 -1.47 -13.64
N PHE A 287 6.97 -1.42 -12.65
CA PHE A 287 6.56 -1.43 -11.23
C PHE A 287 6.20 -0.04 -10.65
N ARG A 288 6.50 1.05 -11.38
CA ARG A 288 6.33 2.43 -10.88
C ARG A 288 4.89 2.92 -10.90
N THR A 289 4.02 2.34 -11.73
CA THR A 289 2.71 2.94 -12.05
C THR A 289 1.53 2.32 -11.31
N THR A 290 1.59 1.06 -10.89
CA THR A 290 0.46 0.39 -10.22
C THR A 290 0.38 0.71 -8.72
N HIS A 291 1.49 1.09 -8.07
CA HIS A 291 1.54 1.23 -6.61
C HIS A 291 1.31 2.65 -6.06
N TYR A 292 1.61 3.71 -6.83
CA TYR A 292 1.29 5.10 -6.44
C TYR A 292 -0.22 5.29 -6.23
N TYR A 293 -1.07 4.58 -6.98
CA TYR A 293 -2.53 4.65 -6.85
C TYR A 293 -3.08 3.88 -5.64
N TYR A 294 -2.48 2.75 -5.24
CA TYR A 294 -2.90 2.04 -4.02
C TYR A 294 -2.50 2.78 -2.76
N PHE A 295 -1.28 3.31 -2.72
CA PHE A 295 -0.83 4.08 -1.58
C PHE A 295 -1.62 5.39 -1.45
N LEU A 296 -1.84 6.12 -2.55
CA LEU A 296 -2.67 7.33 -2.54
C LEU A 296 -4.12 7.02 -2.16
N ARG A 297 -4.67 5.84 -2.50
CA ARG A 297 -6.03 5.46 -2.10
C ARG A 297 -6.17 4.95 -0.67
N VAL A 298 -5.25 4.13 -0.18
CA VAL A 298 -5.26 3.70 1.22
C VAL A 298 -5.00 4.90 2.13
N PHE A 299 -4.14 5.82 1.67
CA PHE A 299 -3.94 7.12 2.29
C PHE A 299 -5.22 7.98 2.25
N LEU A 300 -5.91 8.10 1.11
CA LEU A 300 -7.20 8.82 1.02
C LEU A 300 -8.32 8.15 1.82
N LEU A 301 -8.35 6.81 1.94
CA LEU A 301 -9.29 6.06 2.76
C LEU A 301 -9.03 6.25 4.26
N SER A 302 -7.75 6.29 4.66
CA SER A 302 -7.35 6.58 6.05
C SER A 302 -7.61 8.05 6.39
N PHE A 303 -7.38 8.97 5.44
CA PHE A 303 -7.70 10.39 5.57
C PHE A 303 -9.22 10.64 5.57
N SER A 304 -10.00 9.84 4.84
CA SER A 304 -11.47 9.89 4.81
C SER A 304 -12.10 9.44 6.12
N ARG A 305 -11.60 8.35 6.73
CA ARG A 305 -12.04 7.97 8.08
C ARG A 305 -11.70 9.02 9.14
N PHE A 306 -10.69 9.84 8.88
CA PHE A 306 -10.23 10.90 9.77
C PHE A 306 -10.96 12.24 9.60
N MET A 307 -11.64 12.48 8.48
CA MET A 307 -12.50 13.67 8.28
C MET A 307 -13.97 13.43 8.65
N VAL A 308 -14.35 12.20 8.97
CA VAL A 308 -15.71 11.82 9.40
C VAL A 308 -15.84 11.84 10.94
N VAL A 309 -14.71 11.93 11.66
CA VAL A 309 -14.64 12.23 13.09
C VAL A 309 -14.20 13.69 13.24
#